data_AF-A0A2H1KP55-F1
#
_entry.id   AF-A0A2H1KP55-F1
#
_cell.length_a   1.000
_cell.length_b   1.000
_cell.length_c   1.000
_cell.angle_alpha   90.00
_cell.angle_beta   90.00
_cell.angle_gamma   90.00
#
_symmetry.space_group_name_H-M   'P 1'
#
loop_
_entity.id
_entity.type
_entity.pdbx_description
1 polymer ?
#
loop_
_entity_poly.entity_id
_entity_poly.type
_entity_poly.pdbx_seq_one_letter_code
_entity_poly.pdbx_strand_id
1 'polypeptide(L)' 'MGNHLSQVTPFFQIIQQFSEISTDRMHVAIAGAMLGASVKLYPGNYGKAISVYRHSLLRNYPNVQIREWS' A
#
# COMPACT_ATOMS: atom_id res chain seq x y z
N MET A 1 -27.92 3.64 4.00
CA MET A 1 -27.12 4.31 5.05
C MET A 1 -25.82 3.52 5.15
N GLY A 2 -24.70 4.13 4.73
CA GLY A 2 -23.39 3.48 4.71
C GLY A 2 -22.62 3.86 5.97
N ASN A 3 -22.38 2.88 6.83
CA ASN A 3 -21.76 3.07 8.12
C ASN A 3 -20.25 2.96 7.88
N HIS A 4 -19.43 3.84 8.47
CA HIS A 4 -17.96 3.88 8.36
C HIS A 4 -17.24 2.56 8.76
N LEU A 5 -17.99 1.55 9.21
CA LEU A 5 -17.58 0.21 9.63
C LEU A 5 -17.92 -0.89 8.61
N SER A 6 -18.36 -0.55 7.39
CA SER A 6 -18.62 -1.56 6.34
C SER A 6 -17.31 -2.23 5.89
N GLN A 7 -16.95 -3.26 6.66
CA GLN A 7 -16.00 -4.34 6.44
C GLN A 7 -14.81 -3.97 5.55
N VAL A 8 -13.68 -3.64 6.17
CA VAL A 8 -12.35 -3.66 5.53
C VAL A 8 -11.91 -5.13 5.24
N THR A 9 -12.63 -6.10 5.81
CA THR A 9 -12.44 -7.55 5.66
C THR A 9 -12.31 -8.05 4.20
N PRO A 10 -13.15 -7.62 3.22
CA PRO A 10 -13.01 -8.06 1.84
C PRO A 10 -11.71 -7.55 1.22
N PHE A 11 -11.23 -6.37 1.63
CA PHE A 11 -10.06 -5.75 1.01
C PHE A 11 -8.77 -6.51 1.33
N PHE A 12 -8.51 -6.84 2.59
CA PHE A 12 -7.34 -7.65 2.95
C PHE A 12 -7.41 -9.06 2.36
N GLN A 13 -8.60 -9.67 2.29
CA GLN A 13 -8.79 -10.98 1.65
C GLN A 13 -8.50 -10.94 0.13
N ILE A 14 -8.83 -9.82 -0.53
CA ILE A 14 -8.50 -9.60 -1.94
C ILE A 14 -7.00 -9.36 -2.10
N ILE A 15 -6.34 -8.67 -1.18
CA ILE A 15 -4.92 -8.36 -1.31
C ILE A 15 -4.04 -9.59 -1.01
N GLN A 16 -4.42 -10.42 -0.04
CA GLN A 16 -3.62 -11.57 0.45
C GLN A 16 -3.36 -12.64 -0.61
N GLN A 17 -4.19 -12.71 -1.66
CA GLN A 17 -4.03 -13.64 -2.77
C GLN A 17 -2.92 -13.23 -3.76
N PHE A 18 -2.29 -12.07 -3.57
CA PHE A 18 -1.19 -11.59 -4.42
C PHE A 18 0.15 -11.62 -3.68
N SER A 19 1.19 -12.16 -4.34
CA SER A 19 2.56 -12.15 -3.85
C SER A 19 3.31 -10.84 -4.17
N GLU A 20 2.91 -10.14 -5.22
CA GLU A 20 3.43 -8.83 -5.62
C GLU A 20 2.29 -7.85 -5.95
N ILE A 21 2.43 -6.61 -5.51
CA ILE A 21 1.44 -5.54 -5.68
C ILE A 21 2.13 -4.30 -6.25
N SER A 22 1.69 -3.87 -7.43
CA SER A 22 2.13 -2.62 -8.06
C SER A 22 0.98 -1.61 -8.03
N THR A 23 1.17 -0.47 -7.37
CA THR A 23 0.06 0.48 -7.16
C THR A 23 0.55 1.91 -6.95
N ASP A 24 -0.28 2.88 -7.33
CA ASP A 24 -0.15 4.30 -6.98
C ASP A 24 -1.00 4.69 -5.76
N ARG A 25 -1.84 3.76 -5.27
CA ARG A 25 -2.74 3.97 -4.14
C ARG A 25 -2.03 3.64 -2.82
N MET A 26 -1.83 4.65 -1.99
CA MET A 26 -1.16 4.50 -0.69
C MET A 26 -1.79 3.43 0.22
N HIS A 27 -3.12 3.38 0.33
CA HIS A 27 -3.80 2.40 1.19
C HIS A 27 -3.62 0.96 0.72
N VAL A 28 -3.51 0.74 -0.59
CA VAL A 28 -3.23 -0.57 -1.18
C VAL A 28 -1.80 -0.99 -0.84
N ALA A 29 -0.85 -0.06 -0.93
CA ALA A 29 0.54 -0.31 -0.56
C ALA A 29 0.69 -0.65 0.93
N ILE A 30 0.01 0.07 1.81
CA ILE A 30 0.02 -0.21 3.26
C ILE A 30 -0.57 -1.59 3.55
N ALA A 31 -1.72 -1.93 2.96
CA ALA A 31 -2.36 -3.23 3.19
C ALA A 31 -1.48 -4.39 2.68
N GLY A 32 -0.88 -4.26 1.49
CA GLY A 32 0.07 -5.22 0.96
C GLY A 32 1.31 -5.38 1.84
N ALA A 33 1.83 -4.27 2.36
CA ALA A 33 2.97 -4.26 3.26
C ALA A 33 2.67 -5.02 4.56
N MET A 34 1.51 -4.76 5.17
CA MET A 34 1.03 -5.44 6.38
C MET A 34 0.82 -6.94 6.18
N LEU A 35 0.44 -7.37 4.98
CA LEU A 35 0.23 -8.77 4.63
C LEU A 35 1.52 -9.49 4.18
N GLY A 36 2.64 -8.78 4.10
CA GLY A 36 3.94 -9.37 3.72
C GLY A 36 4.16 -9.54 2.21
N ALA A 37 3.28 -8.99 1.37
CA ALA A 37 3.47 -8.99 -0.08
C ALA A 37 4.64 -8.07 -0.49
N SER A 38 5.27 -8.34 -1.64
CA SER A 38 6.23 -7.43 -2.26
C SER A 38 5.47 -6.24 -2.86
N VAL A 39 5.73 -5.01 -2.41
CA VAL A 39 4.95 -3.83 -2.83
C VAL A 39 5.82 -2.87 -3.62
N LYS A 40 5.40 -2.53 -4.84
CA LYS A 40 5.95 -1.46 -5.67
C LYS A 40 4.98 -0.27 -5.62
N LEU A 41 5.34 0.76 -4.85
CA LEU A 41 4.56 1.98 -4.71
C LEU A 41 5.02 3.00 -5.75
N TYR A 42 4.09 3.43 -6.61
CA TYR A 42 4.30 4.44 -7.64
C TYR A 42 3.69 5.77 -7.19
N PRO A 43 4.43 6.65 -6.50
CA PRO A 43 3.89 7.91 -6.03
C PRO A 43 3.43 8.76 -7.22
N GLY A 44 2.18 9.23 -7.19
CA GLY A 44 1.71 10.26 -8.10
C GLY A 44 2.30 11.64 -7.78
N ASN A 45 1.85 12.67 -8.51
CA ASN A 45 2.37 14.05 -8.41
C ASN A 45 2.22 14.72 -7.03
N TYR A 46 1.42 14.15 -6.13
CA TYR A 46 1.28 14.64 -4.76
C TYR A 46 2.27 13.92 -3.84
N GLY A 47 3.35 14.62 -3.45
CA GLY A 47 4.44 14.12 -2.59
C GLY A 47 4.06 13.62 -1.18
N LYS A 48 2.76 13.55 -0.86
CA LYS A 48 2.24 12.92 0.37
C LYS A 48 2.60 11.44 0.45
N ALA A 49 2.51 10.70 -0.67
CA ALA A 49 2.86 9.28 -0.70
C ALA A 49 4.35 9.05 -0.39
N ILE A 50 5.23 9.92 -0.89
CA ILE A 50 6.66 9.89 -0.61
C ILE A 50 6.95 10.18 0.87
N SER A 51 6.25 11.15 1.45
CA SER A 51 6.40 11.48 2.87
C SER A 51 5.98 10.31 3.77
N VAL A 52 4.81 9.71 3.53
CA VAL A 52 4.34 8.53 4.29
C VAL A 52 5.27 7.34 4.08
N TYR A 53 5.75 7.12 2.85
CA TYR A 53 6.73 6.08 2.59
C TYR A 53 8.02 6.30 3.41
N ARG A 54 8.58 7.51 3.39
CA ARG A 54 9.84 7.82 4.10
C ARG A 54 9.71 7.77 5.62
N HIS A 55 8.61 8.25 6.18
CA HIS A 55 8.45 8.36 7.63
C HIS A 55 7.85 7.11 8.30
N SER A 56 7.09 6.29 7.55
CA SER A 56 6.36 5.17 8.13
C SER A 56 6.69 3.83 7.47
N LEU A 57 6.69 3.76 6.13
CA LEU A 57 6.85 2.47 5.44
C LEU A 57 8.31 2.01 5.42
N LEU A 58 9.25 2.90 5.13
CA LEU A 58 10.66 2.57 4.96
C LEU A 58 11.27 1.90 6.21
N ARG A 59 10.85 2.33 7.40
CA ARG A 59 11.39 1.81 8.67
C ARG A 59 10.68 0.54 9.14
N ASN A 60 9.39 0.41 8.84
CA ASN A 60 8.53 -0.63 9.42
C ASN A 60 8.26 -1.79 8.44
N TYR A 61 8.42 -1.57 7.14
CA TYR A 61 8.04 -2.51 6.08
C TYR A 61 9.13 -2.57 4.99
N PRO A 62 10.17 -3.41 5.18
CA PRO A 62 11.28 -3.53 4.22
C PRO A 62 10.88 -4.13 2.86
N ASN A 63 9.69 -4.72 2.77
CA ASN A 63 9.08 -5.30 1.59
C ASN A 63 8.43 -4.27 0.63
N VAL A 64 8.47 -2.97 0.97
CA VAL A 64 7.93 -1.90 0.12
C VAL A 64 9.06 -1.18 -0.59
N GLN A 65 8.94 -1.03 -1.91
CA GLN A 65 9.86 -0.28 -2.77
C GLN A 65 9.12 0.85 -3.47
N ILE A 66 9.69 2.05 -3.44
CA ILE A 66 9.19 3.16 -4.24
C ILE A 66 9.75 3.06 -5.67
N ARG A 67 8.88 3.24 -6.67
CA ARG A 67 9.24 3.16 -8.09
C ARG A 67 8.66 4.37 -8.83
N GLU A 68 9.41 4.90 -9.78
CA GLU A 68 8.88 5.93 -10.69
C GLU A 68 8.20 5.25 -11.88
N TRP A 69 7.20 5.92 -12.46
CA TRP A 69 6.63 5.50 -13.74
C TRP A 69 7.72 5.66 -14.80
N SER A 70 8.18 4.56 -15.41
CA SER A 70 9.10 4.56 -16.55
C SER A 70 8.34 4.44 -17.86
#